data_AF-A0A939R4W1-F1
#
_entry.id   AF-A0A939R4W1-F1
#
_cell.length_a   1.000
_cell.length_b   1.000
_cell.length_c   1.000
_cell.angle_alpha   90.00
_cell.angle_beta   90.00
_cell.angle_gamma   90.00
#
_symmetry.space_group_name_H-M   'P 1'
#
loop_
_entity.id
_entity.type
_entity.pdbx_description
1 polymer ?
#
loop_
_entity_poly.entity_id
_entity_poly.type
_entity_poly.pdbx_seq_one_letter_code
_entity_poly.pdbx_strand_id
1 'polypeptide(L)'
;MKKILVLLFAFVLVAACDSLSSLPKQFTQLADKVEKKGDSFTTEQWEQVSDQLDVLTEKYNENIDKFNADQKKEINTAIGKIQACILKAGIGEAAGALNELVDSAKGFLEGLTGGSEE
;
A
#
# COMPACT_ATOMS: atom_id res chain seq x y z
N MET A 1 -31.22 -20.81 17.19
CA MET A 1 -31.12 -19.43 16.65
C MET A 1 -29.74 -18.88 16.94
N LYS A 2 -28.84 -18.84 15.95
CA LYS A 2 -27.52 -18.21 16.08
C LYS A 2 -27.22 -17.45 14.79
N LYS A 3 -27.55 -16.16 14.88
CA LYS A 3 -27.22 -14.99 14.07
C LYS A 3 -26.43 -15.26 12.78
N ILE A 4 -27.14 -15.16 11.66
CA ILE A 4 -26.59 -14.95 10.32
C ILE A 4 -25.85 -13.60 10.37
N LEU A 5 -24.53 -13.64 10.47
CA LEU A 5 -23.68 -12.47 10.32
C LEU A 5 -23.50 -12.26 8.82
N VAL A 6 -24.51 -11.65 8.20
CA VAL A 6 -24.40 -11.07 6.86
C VAL A 6 -23.37 -9.95 6.96
N LEU A 7 -22.09 -10.31 6.83
CA LEU A 7 -21.03 -9.37 6.51
C LEU A 7 -21.32 -8.92 5.08
N LEU A 8 -22.10 -7.84 4.98
CA LEU A 8 -22.28 -7.05 3.78
C LEU A 8 -20.90 -6.70 3.23
N PHE A 9 -20.45 -7.54 2.29
CA PHE A 9 -19.28 -7.33 1.47
C PHE A 9 -19.66 -6.23 0.47
N ALA A 10 -19.64 -4.99 0.94
CA ALA A 10 -19.73 -3.82 0.08
C ALA A 10 -18.41 -3.74 -0.69
N PHE A 11 -18.36 -4.54 -1.76
CA PHE A 11 -17.36 -4.48 -2.81
C PHE A 11 -17.59 -3.16 -3.55
N VAL A 12 -17.03 -2.08 -3.01
CA VAL A 12 -16.91 -0.83 -3.76
C VAL A 12 -15.68 -0.97 -4.66
N LEU A 13 -15.80 -1.84 -5.66
CA LEU A 13 -15.03 -1.73 -6.90
C LEU A 13 -15.79 -0.80 -7.84
N VAL A 14 -15.80 0.49 -7.54
CA VAL A 14 -16.20 1.56 -8.47
C VAL A 14 -15.37 2.79 -8.03
N ALA A 15 -14.41 3.33 -8.77
CA ALA A 15 -14.40 3.59 -10.20
C ALA A 15 -12.99 3.43 -10.81
N ALA A 16 -12.89 2.66 -11.87
CA ALA A 16 -11.89 2.88 -12.90
C ALA A 16 -12.31 4.13 -13.70
N CYS A 17 -11.76 5.28 -13.35
CA CYS A 17 -11.60 6.39 -14.28
C CYS A 17 -10.52 7.30 -13.67
N ASP A 18 -9.36 7.35 -14.32
CA ASP A 18 -8.10 7.93 -13.83
C ASP A 18 -7.31 7.02 -12.83
N SER A 19 -6.88 5.85 -13.31
CA SER A 19 -6.24 4.81 -12.48
C SER A 19 -4.89 5.23 -11.87
N LEU A 20 -4.18 6.18 -12.49
CA LEU A 20 -2.90 6.66 -11.98
C LEU A 20 -3.07 7.74 -10.91
N SER A 21 -3.91 8.76 -11.16
CA SER A 21 -4.08 9.88 -10.22
C SER A 21 -4.69 9.44 -8.89
N SER A 22 -5.40 8.31 -8.89
CA SER A 22 -5.96 7.68 -7.69
C SER A 22 -4.99 6.74 -6.95
N LEU A 23 -3.80 6.43 -7.50
CA LEU A 23 -2.87 5.48 -6.88
C LEU A 23 -2.38 5.92 -5.48
N PRO A 24 -2.03 7.20 -5.24
CA PRO A 24 -1.68 7.66 -3.88
C PRO A 24 -2.80 7.43 -2.87
N LYS A 25 -4.05 7.70 -3.28
CA LYS A 25 -5.22 7.46 -2.45
C LYS A 25 -5.42 5.98 -2.15
N GLN A 26 -5.16 5.08 -3.10
CA GLN A 26 -5.26 3.63 -2.88
C GLN A 26 -4.23 3.15 -1.85
N PHE A 27 -2.99 3.63 -1.91
CA PHE A 27 -1.98 3.39 -0.88
C PHE A 27 -2.43 3.90 0.49
N THR A 28 -2.89 5.15 0.57
CA THR A 28 -3.38 5.74 1.82
C THR A 28 -4.57 4.98 2.40
N GLN A 29 -5.50 4.51 1.56
CA GLN A 29 -6.64 3.69 2.00
C GLN A 29 -6.22 2.33 2.55
N LEU A 30 -5.22 1.69 1.92
CA LEU A 30 -4.67 0.44 2.43
C LEU A 30 -3.97 0.66 3.77
N ALA A 31 -3.15 1.71 3.89
CA ALA A 31 -2.51 2.09 5.14
C ALA A 31 -3.52 2.34 6.26
N ASP A 32 -4.58 3.12 6.00
CA ASP A 32 -5.65 3.37 6.96
C ASP A 32 -6.38 2.08 7.38
N LYS A 33 -6.61 1.15 6.44
CA LYS A 33 -7.26 -0.13 6.72
C LYS A 33 -6.41 -0.97 7.66
N VAL A 34 -5.11 -1.07 7.37
CA VAL A 34 -4.16 -1.85 8.17
C VAL A 34 -3.93 -1.20 9.54
N GLU A 35 -3.81 0.13 9.61
CA GLU A 35 -3.65 0.87 10.87
C GLU A 35 -4.86 0.68 11.81
N LYS A 36 -6.08 0.72 11.26
CA LYS A 36 -7.32 0.61 12.05
C LYS A 36 -7.67 -0.81 12.47
N LYS A 37 -7.28 -1.82 11.68
CA LYS A 37 -7.80 -3.19 11.83
C LYS A 37 -6.72 -4.29 11.84
N GLY A 38 -5.47 -3.95 11.57
CA GLY A 38 -4.38 -4.92 11.39
C GLY A 38 -4.15 -5.81 12.61
N ASP A 39 -4.34 -5.28 13.82
CA ASP A 39 -4.24 -6.06 15.07
C ASP A 39 -5.30 -7.17 15.19
N SER A 40 -6.35 -7.14 14.37
CA SER A 40 -7.44 -8.14 14.34
C SER A 40 -7.48 -8.94 13.04
N PHE A 41 -6.49 -8.79 12.17
CA PHE A 41 -6.43 -9.55 10.92
C PHE A 41 -6.03 -11.00 11.15
N THR A 42 -6.69 -11.90 10.43
CA THR A 42 -6.23 -13.28 10.26
C THR A 42 -5.05 -13.32 9.27
N THR A 43 -4.35 -14.45 9.21
CA THR A 43 -3.30 -14.69 8.22
C THR A 43 -3.80 -14.46 6.79
N GLU A 44 -4.96 -15.00 6.42
CA GLU A 44 -5.57 -14.77 5.09
C GLU A 44 -5.86 -13.29 4.81
N GLN A 45 -6.20 -12.50 5.83
CA GLN A 45 -6.41 -11.06 5.65
C GLN A 45 -5.10 -10.30 5.45
N TRP A 46 -3.99 -10.80 6.01
CA TRP A 46 -2.66 -10.28 5.75
C TRP A 46 -2.12 -10.69 4.38
N GLU A 47 -2.41 -11.92 3.93
CA GLU A 47 -2.13 -12.36 2.56
C GLU A 47 -2.83 -11.45 1.55
N GLN A 48 -4.11 -11.13 1.78
CA GLN A 48 -4.84 -10.15 0.97
C GLN A 48 -4.22 -8.74 0.98
N VAL A 49 -3.60 -8.33 2.09
CA VAL A 49 -2.86 -7.05 2.15
C VAL A 49 -1.59 -7.15 1.32
N SER A 50 -0.89 -8.29 1.35
CA SER A 50 0.28 -8.57 0.52
C SER A 50 -0.08 -8.50 -0.97
N ASP A 51 -1.12 -9.21 -1.41
CA ASP A 51 -1.56 -9.18 -2.82
C ASP A 51 -1.94 -7.76 -3.28
N GLN A 52 -2.59 -6.99 -2.40
CA GLN A 52 -2.94 -5.61 -2.69
C GLN A 52 -1.69 -4.72 -2.78
N LEU A 53 -0.70 -4.94 -1.91
CA LEU A 53 0.59 -4.25 -1.98
C LEU A 53 1.32 -4.56 -3.28
N ASP A 54 1.39 -5.82 -3.71
CA ASP A 54 2.09 -6.22 -4.93
C ASP A 54 1.50 -5.50 -6.16
N VAL A 55 0.17 -5.52 -6.30
CA VAL A 55 -0.52 -4.84 -7.41
C VAL A 55 -0.31 -3.33 -7.38
N LEU A 56 -0.32 -2.70 -6.20
CA LEU A 56 -0.08 -1.27 -6.08
C LEU A 56 1.39 -0.90 -6.36
N THR A 57 2.31 -1.78 -5.95
CA THR A 57 3.76 -1.64 -6.15
C THR A 57 4.14 -1.75 -7.61
N GLU A 58 3.63 -2.78 -8.30
CA GLU A 58 3.83 -2.97 -9.73
C GLU A 58 3.37 -1.74 -10.51
N LYS A 59 2.13 -1.27 -10.26
CA LYS A 59 1.59 -0.05 -10.89
C LYS A 59 2.41 1.19 -10.58
N TYR A 60 2.91 1.34 -9.36
CA TYR A 60 3.74 2.46 -8.98
C TYR A 60 5.07 2.44 -9.74
N ASN A 61 5.74 1.29 -9.77
CA ASN A 61 7.03 1.11 -10.44
C ASN A 61 6.94 1.35 -11.96
N GLU A 62 5.90 0.82 -12.61
CA GLU A 62 5.66 1.03 -14.05
C GLU A 62 5.40 2.49 -14.43
N ASN A 63 5.05 3.33 -13.46
CA ASN A 63 4.57 4.69 -13.70
C ASN A 63 5.28 5.74 -12.85
N ILE A 64 6.42 5.40 -12.24
CA ILE A 64 7.07 6.22 -11.22
C ILE A 64 7.36 7.64 -11.72
N ASP A 65 7.74 7.81 -12.99
CA ASP A 65 8.06 9.11 -13.58
C ASP A 65 6.85 10.02 -13.78
N LYS A 66 5.62 9.48 -13.71
CA LYS A 66 4.38 10.23 -13.90
C LYS A 66 3.85 10.85 -12.61
N PHE A 67 4.38 10.47 -11.45
CA PHE A 67 3.98 11.03 -10.17
C PHE A 67 4.82 12.25 -9.82
N ASN A 68 4.16 13.29 -9.30
CA ASN A 68 4.87 14.44 -8.75
C ASN A 68 5.41 14.16 -7.33
N ALA A 69 6.23 15.07 -6.80
CA ALA A 69 6.87 14.90 -5.49
C ALA A 69 5.86 14.69 -4.34
N ASP A 70 4.72 15.39 -4.35
CA ASP A 70 3.70 15.28 -3.30
C ASP A 70 3.00 13.91 -3.34
N GLN A 71 2.66 13.42 -4.54
CA GLN A 71 2.06 12.11 -4.72
C GLN A 71 3.01 10.99 -4.27
N LYS A 72 4.30 11.11 -4.60
CA LYS A 72 5.32 10.14 -4.16
C LYS A 72 5.54 10.19 -2.66
N LYS A 73 5.53 11.38 -2.06
CA LYS A 73 5.59 11.56 -0.61
C LYS A 73 4.40 10.93 0.10
N GLU A 74 3.19 11.06 -0.46
CA GLU A 74 1.98 10.43 0.08
C GLU A 74 2.10 8.90 0.04
N ILE A 75 2.50 8.34 -1.11
CA ILE A 75 2.75 6.90 -1.28
C ILE A 75 3.79 6.41 -0.26
N ASN A 76 4.94 7.09 -0.16
CA ASN A 76 6.00 6.72 0.79
C ASN A 76 5.54 6.78 2.26
N THR A 77 4.69 7.75 2.60
CA THR A 77 4.11 7.85 3.94
C THR A 77 3.19 6.66 4.23
N ALA A 78 2.35 6.28 3.26
CA ALA A 78 1.48 5.11 3.37
C ALA A 78 2.30 3.81 3.50
N ILE A 79 3.38 3.66 2.73
CA ILE A 79 4.31 2.52 2.81
C ILE A 79 4.88 2.40 4.23
N GLY A 80 5.38 3.50 4.80
CA GLY A 80 5.94 3.49 6.15
C GLY A 80 4.92 3.09 7.23
N LYS A 81 3.66 3.50 7.07
CA LYS A 81 2.57 3.08 7.98
C LYS A 81 2.27 1.60 7.87
N ILE A 82 2.15 1.08 6.65
CA ILE A 82 1.90 -0.34 6.38
C ILE A 82 3.06 -1.18 6.95
N GLN A 83 4.30 -0.71 6.77
CA GLN A 83 5.49 -1.32 7.34
C GLN A 83 5.45 -1.43 8.86
N ALA A 84 5.15 -0.33 9.55
CA ALA A 84 5.06 -0.34 11.00
C ALA A 84 4.01 -1.36 11.50
N CYS A 85 2.88 -1.48 10.79
CA CYS A 85 1.83 -2.41 11.16
C CYS A 85 2.23 -3.88 10.90
N ILE A 86 2.87 -4.18 9.76
CA ILE A 86 3.33 -5.54 9.44
C ILE A 86 4.39 -5.99 10.45
N LEU A 87 5.35 -5.12 10.78
CA LEU A 87 6.36 -5.38 11.80
C LEU A 87 5.73 -5.66 13.16
N LYS A 88 4.72 -4.87 13.55
CA LYS A 88 3.97 -5.08 14.79
C LYS A 88 3.19 -6.40 14.80
N ALA A 89 2.63 -6.79 13.66
CA ALA A 89 1.85 -8.02 13.51
C ALA A 89 2.73 -9.28 13.44
N GLY A 90 4.02 -9.14 13.08
CA GLY A 90 4.95 -10.27 12.98
C GLY A 90 4.67 -11.21 11.81
N ILE A 91 4.03 -10.72 10.75
CA ILE A 91 3.62 -11.53 9.58
C ILE A 91 4.71 -11.46 8.51
N GLY A 92 5.39 -12.59 8.27
CA GLY A 92 6.53 -12.66 7.35
C GLY A 92 6.17 -12.51 5.87
N GLU A 93 5.00 -12.98 5.44
CA GLU A 93 4.58 -12.92 4.02
C GLU A 93 4.36 -11.48 3.57
N ALA A 94 3.58 -10.70 4.32
CA ALA A 94 3.36 -9.28 4.06
C ALA A 94 4.66 -8.46 4.16
N ALA A 95 5.62 -8.89 4.99
CA ALA A 95 6.93 -8.24 5.07
C ALA A 95 7.77 -8.41 3.79
N GLY A 96 7.58 -9.51 3.05
CA GLY A 96 8.26 -9.77 1.77
C GLY A 96 7.86 -8.76 0.70
N ALA A 97 6.56 -8.70 0.36
CA ALA A 97 5.98 -7.75 -0.60
C ALA A 97 6.35 -6.29 -0.27
N LEU A 98 6.31 -5.97 1.02
CA LEU A 98 6.65 -4.64 1.49
C LEU A 98 8.13 -4.27 1.29
N ASN A 99 9.07 -5.21 1.43
CA ASN A 99 10.49 -4.92 1.25
C ASN A 99 10.78 -4.48 -0.19
N GLU A 100 10.17 -5.12 -1.19
CA GLU A 100 10.32 -4.72 -2.60
C GLU A 100 9.83 -3.30 -2.84
N LEU A 101 8.68 -2.95 -2.25
CA LEU A 101 8.11 -1.61 -2.35
C LEU A 101 8.96 -0.56 -1.63
N VAL A 102 9.49 -0.87 -0.44
CA VAL A 102 10.38 0.02 0.31
C VAL A 102 11.68 0.25 -0.44
N ASP A 103 12.25 -0.77 -1.07
CA ASP A 103 13.48 -0.61 -1.83
C ASP A 103 13.26 0.20 -3.12
N SER A 104 12.12 0.03 -3.80
CA SER A 104 11.72 0.92 -4.89
C SER A 104 11.55 2.38 -4.42
N ALA A 105 10.90 2.59 -3.27
CA ALA A 105 10.73 3.91 -2.66
C ALA A 105 12.08 4.56 -2.26
N LYS A 106 13.03 3.78 -1.75
CA LYS A 106 14.39 4.26 -1.45
C LYS A 106 15.13 4.67 -2.72
N GLY A 107 15.13 3.83 -3.75
CA GLY A 107 15.77 4.14 -5.03
C GLY A 107 15.21 5.43 -5.64
N PHE A 108 13.90 5.67 -5.48
CA PHE A 108 13.31 6.95 -5.85
C PHE A 108 13.82 8.14 -5.02
N LEU A 109 13.89 8.01 -3.69
CA LEU A 109 14.39 9.08 -2.82
C LEU A 109 15.84 9.40 -3.15
N GLU A 110 16.68 8.40 -3.39
CA GLU A 110 18.06 8.57 -3.82
C GLU A 110 18.14 9.31 -5.17
N GLY A 111 17.27 8.96 -6.13
CA GLY A 111 17.17 9.66 -7.42
C GLY A 111 16.75 11.13 -7.31
N LEU A 112 15.88 11.49 -6.36
CA LEU A 112 15.55 12.89 -6.08
C LEU A 112 16.68 13.66 -5.40
N THR A 113 17.37 13.03 -4.44
CA THR A 113 18.45 13.68 -3.70
C THR A 113 19.76 13.77 -4.49
N GLY A 114 19.99 12.84 -5.42
CA GLY A 114 21.14 12.82 -6.32
C GLY A 114 20.95 13.63 -7.61
N GLY A 115 19.75 14.11 -7.89
CA GLY A 115 19.43 14.94 -9.07
C GLY A 115 19.53 16.46 -8.85
N SER A 116 20.15 16.91 -7.75
CA SER A 116 20.33 18.35 -7.44
C SER A 116 21.72 18.89 -7.77
N GLU A 117 22.43 18.26 -8.70
CA GLU A 117 23.72 18.74 -9.22
C GLU A 117 23.77 18.63 -10.76
N GLU A 118 23.01 19.47 -11.47
CA GLU A 118 23.36 20.01 -12.80
C GLU A 118 22.81 21.43 -12.97
#